data_AF-A0AAV5UMT8-F1
#
_entry.id   AF-A0AAV5UMT8-F1
#
_cell.length_a   1.000
_cell.length_b   1.000
_cell.length_c   1.000
_cell.angle_alpha   90.00
_cell.angle_beta   90.00
_cell.angle_gamma   90.00
#
_symmetry.space_group_name_H-M   'P 1'
#
loop_
_entity.id
_entity.type
_entity.pdbx_description
1 polymer ?
#
loop_
_entity_poly.entity_id
_entity_poly.type
_entity_poly.pdbx_seq_one_letter_code
_entity_poly.pdbx_strand_id
1 'polypeptide(L)'
;SLLLYAIRRFSGGHMGAYKHLLTMFTLSDSFLVILQIFRVTLAGYTHGVATDCFLDHRGVSSFFIACESVPFSLLVLHFLYRYWSVRRPHLIKYFSSKPFILSLVIGIVGVIISW
;
A
#
# COMPACT_ATOMS: atom_id res chain seq x y z
N SER A 1 -0.90 -13.43 -5.84
CA SER A 1 -1.53 -13.37 -4.51
C SER A 1 -2.94 -13.93 -4.52
N LEU A 2 -3.25 -14.85 -3.61
CA LEU A 2 -4.58 -15.47 -3.44
C LEU A 2 -5.68 -14.42 -3.22
N LEU A 3 -5.32 -13.28 -2.61
CA LEU A 3 -6.19 -12.11 -2.42
C LEU A 3 -6.65 -11.48 -3.75
N LEU A 4 -5.76 -11.29 -4.73
CA LEU A 4 -6.12 -10.77 -6.07
C LEU A 4 -7.10 -11.70 -6.79
N TYR A 5 -6.91 -13.01 -6.66
CA TYR A 5 -7.83 -14.00 -7.20
C TYR A 5 -9.20 -13.89 -6.50
N ALA A 6 -9.22 -13.79 -5.18
CA ALA A 6 -10.45 -13.64 -4.41
C ALA A 6 -11.21 -12.34 -4.75
N ILE A 7 -10.50 -11.22 -4.92
CA ILE A 7 -11.08 -9.94 -5.35
C ILE A 7 -11.69 -10.04 -6.74
N ARG A 8 -10.99 -10.68 -7.69
CA ARG A 8 -11.51 -10.85 -9.06
C ARG A 8 -12.71 -11.78 -9.11
N ARG A 9 -12.70 -12.87 -8.34
CA ARG A 9 -13.70 -13.94 -8.41
C ARG A 9 -14.94 -13.69 -7.56
N PHE A 10 -14.80 -13.10 -6.37
CA PHE A 10 -15.87 -13.01 -5.37
C PHE A 10 -16.33 -11.58 -5.05
N SER A 11 -15.66 -10.53 -5.55
CA SER A 11 -16.11 -9.15 -5.32
C SER A 11 -17.26 -8.79 -6.28
N GLY A 12 -18.48 -8.76 -5.74
CA GLY A 12 -19.68 -8.29 -6.43
C GLY A 12 -19.66 -6.78 -6.73
N GLY A 13 -20.48 -6.34 -7.70
CA GLY A 13 -20.50 -4.95 -8.20
C GLY A 13 -20.78 -3.86 -7.15
N HIS A 14 -21.39 -4.21 -6.02
CA HIS A 14 -21.69 -3.29 -4.91
C HIS A 14 -20.44 -2.80 -4.15
N MET A 15 -19.27 -3.41 -4.37
CA MET A 15 -18.02 -3.03 -3.69
C MET A 15 -17.18 -1.96 -4.42
N GLY A 16 -17.65 -1.38 -5.53
CA GLY A 16 -16.90 -0.46 -6.43
C GLY A 16 -15.63 0.18 -5.87
N ALA A 17 -15.74 1.24 -5.06
CA ALA A 17 -14.59 1.97 -4.51
C ALA A 17 -13.69 1.12 -3.59
N TYR A 18 -14.28 0.24 -2.78
CA TYR A 18 -13.55 -0.66 -1.88
C TYR A 18 -12.73 -1.71 -2.64
N LYS A 19 -13.27 -2.22 -3.75
CA LYS A 19 -12.58 -3.17 -4.63
C LYS A 19 -11.30 -2.56 -5.21
N HIS A 20 -11.35 -1.29 -5.61
CA HIS A 20 -10.18 -0.58 -6.11
C HIS A 20 -9.12 -0.41 -5.02
N LEU A 21 -9.52 -0.02 -3.82
CA LEU A 21 -8.59 0.17 -2.71
C LEU A 21 -7.90 -1.14 -2.31
N LEU A 22 -8.65 -2.24 -2.24
CA LEU A 22 -8.13 -3.56 -1.93
C LEU A 22 -7.23 -4.12 -3.05
N THR A 23 -7.56 -3.81 -4.31
CA THR A 23 -6.71 -4.16 -5.47
C THR A 23 -5.38 -3.40 -5.40
N MET A 24 -5.41 -2.09 -5.16
CA MET A 24 -4.19 -1.27 -5.02
C MET A 24 -3.32 -1.77 -3.88
N PHE A 25 -3.90 -2.05 -2.71
CA PHE A 25 -3.17 -2.64 -1.59
C PHE A 25 -2.46 -3.94 -1.98
N THR A 26 -3.18 -4.87 -2.62
CA THR A 26 -2.59 -6.17 -3.00
C THR A 26 -1.50 -6.02 -4.06
N LEU A 27 -1.64 -5.07 -4.99
CA LEU A 27 -0.64 -4.78 -6.01
C LEU A 27 0.63 -4.18 -5.39
N SER A 28 0.48 -3.18 -4.51
CA SER A 28 1.60 -2.58 -3.78
C SER A 28 2.34 -3.60 -2.92
N ASP A 29 1.60 -4.43 -2.18
CA ASP A 29 2.16 -5.51 -1.36
C ASP A 29 2.93 -6.53 -2.20
N SER A 30 2.34 -7.00 -3.31
CA SER A 30 3.00 -7.96 -4.21
C SER A 30 4.25 -7.36 -4.87
N PHE A 31 4.20 -6.07 -5.23
CA PHE A 31 5.35 -5.35 -5.79
C PHE A 31 6.50 -5.27 -4.78
N LEU A 32 6.22 -4.95 -3.52
CA LEU A 32 7.24 -4.95 -2.46
C LEU A 32 7.82 -6.33 -2.20
N VAL A 33 7.00 -7.39 -2.18
CA VAL A 33 7.51 -8.76 -2.04
C VAL A 33 8.45 -9.12 -3.18
N ILE A 34 8.12 -8.74 -4.42
CA ILE A 34 9.00 -8.97 -5.58
C ILE A 34 10.32 -8.20 -5.40
N LEU A 35 10.27 -6.91 -5.05
CA LEU A 35 11.47 -6.12 -4.80
C LEU A 35 12.31 -6.68 -3.65
N GLN A 36 11.67 -7.18 -2.59
CA GLN A 36 12.31 -7.79 -1.44
C GLN A 36 13.07 -9.07 -1.85
N ILE A 37 12.54 -9.90 -2.74
CA ILE A 37 13.25 -11.09 -3.25
C ILE A 37 14.58 -10.71 -3.92
N PHE A 38 14.61 -9.60 -4.67
CA PHE A 38 15.82 -9.14 -5.34
C PHE A 38 16.84 -8.45 -4.42
N ARG A 39 16.41 -7.97 -3.24
CA ARG A 39 17.24 -7.14 -2.33
C ARG A 39 17.45 -7.73 -0.94
N VAL A 40 16.88 -8.90 -0.65
CA VAL A 40 17.16 -9.63 0.59
C VAL A 40 18.58 -10.17 0.54
N THR A 41 19.47 -9.56 1.31
CA THR A 41 20.55 -10.32 1.94
C THR A 41 20.07 -10.73 3.32
N LEU A 42 20.09 -12.04 3.58
CA LEU A 42 19.71 -12.59 4.87
C LEU A 42 20.85 -12.29 5.86
N ALA A 43 20.79 -11.15 6.55
CA ALA A 43 21.72 -10.81 7.62
C ALA A 43 21.39 -11.59 8.90
N GLY A 44 21.67 -12.90 8.88
CA GLY A 44 21.38 -13.81 10.00
C GLY A 44 19.89 -14.07 10.22
N TYR A 45 19.39 -13.83 11.44
CA TYR A 45 17.97 -13.99 11.82
C TYR A 45 17.15 -12.69 11.72
N THR A 46 17.79 -11.59 11.35
CA THR A 46 17.17 -10.27 11.31
C THR A 46 16.68 -10.00 9.90
N HIS A 47 15.36 -9.86 9.74
CA HIS A 47 14.78 -9.38 8.50
C HIS A 47 15.10 -7.89 8.40
N GLY A 48 16.19 -7.57 7.71
CA GLY A 48 16.67 -6.21 7.47
C GLY A 48 16.98 -5.99 6.00
N VAL A 49 16.83 -4.75 5.54
CA VAL A 49 17.29 -4.34 4.21
C VAL A 49 18.78 -4.03 4.32
N ALA A 50 19.60 -5.08 4.31
CA ALA A 50 21.03 -4.94 4.03
C ALA A 50 21.24 -5.21 2.54
N THR A 51 22.05 -4.40 1.87
CA THR A 51 22.40 -4.63 0.47
C THR A 51 23.91 -4.85 0.40
N ASP A 52 24.39 -6.09 0.52
CA ASP A 52 25.83 -6.42 0.32
C ASP A 52 26.19 -6.47 -1.19
N CYS A 53 25.61 -5.59 -2.00
CA CYS A 53 25.77 -5.59 -3.45
C CYS A 53 26.20 -4.21 -3.95
N PHE A 54 26.80 -4.12 -5.14
CA PHE A 54 27.27 -2.87 -5.77
C PHE A 54 26.19 -1.79 -5.98
N LEU A 55 24.92 -2.10 -5.67
CA LEU A 55 23.76 -1.21 -5.62
C LEU A 55 23.48 -0.67 -4.21
N ASP A 56 24.44 -0.72 -3.29
CA ASP A 56 24.37 -0.12 -1.95
C ASP A 56 24.48 1.41 -2.00
N HIS A 57 23.64 2.01 -2.82
CA HIS A 57 23.51 3.44 -2.92
C HIS A 57 22.39 3.87 -1.98
N ARG A 58 22.72 4.71 -0.99
CA ARG A 58 21.80 5.23 0.05
C ARG A 58 20.42 5.65 -0.50
N GLY A 59 20.36 6.23 -1.70
CA GLY A 59 19.11 6.63 -2.34
C GLY A 59 18.20 5.48 -2.77
N VAL A 60 18.75 4.32 -3.13
CA VAL A 60 17.95 3.14 -3.50
C VAL A 60 17.40 2.46 -2.25
N SER A 61 18.13 2.49 -1.14
CA SER A 61 17.66 1.98 0.15
C SER A 61 16.59 2.89 0.78
N SER A 62 16.75 4.22 0.73
CA SER A 62 15.72 5.16 1.18
C SER A 62 14.45 5.07 0.34
N PHE A 63 14.57 4.98 -0.99
CA PHE A 63 13.42 4.78 -1.88
C PHE A 63 12.66 3.50 -1.57
N PHE A 64 13.37 2.42 -1.22
CA PHE A 64 12.75 1.15 -0.87
C PHE A 64 11.94 1.25 0.43
N ILE A 65 12.53 1.83 1.47
CA ILE A 65 11.85 2.08 2.75
C ILE A 65 10.66 3.03 2.55
N ALA A 66 10.81 4.04 1.70
CA ALA A 66 9.73 4.94 1.32
C ALA A 66 8.56 4.20 0.66
N CYS A 67 8.84 3.25 -0.25
CA CYS A 67 7.81 2.41 -0.88
C CYS A 67 7.10 1.48 0.12
N GLU A 68 7.79 1.02 1.16
CA GLU A 68 7.22 0.19 2.23
C GLU A 68 6.11 0.92 3.03
N SER A 69 6.18 2.25 3.10
CA SER A 69 5.15 3.06 3.74
C SER A 69 3.81 3.11 2.99
N VAL A 70 3.80 2.73 1.70
CA VAL A 70 2.61 2.79 0.83
C VAL A 70 1.55 1.77 1.22
N PRO A 71 1.85 0.46 1.37
CA PRO A 71 0.89 -0.52 1.88
C PRO A 71 0.34 -0.15 3.25
N PHE A 72 1.17 0.39 4.15
CA PHE A 72 0.71 0.83 5.46
C PHE A 72 -0.34 1.95 5.35
N SER A 73 -0.07 2.96 4.53
CA SER A 73 -1.02 4.05 4.26
C SER A 73 -2.32 3.52 3.63
N LEU A 74 -2.22 2.60 2.66
CA LEU A 74 -3.39 1.98 2.04
C LEU A 74 -4.20 1.11 3.03
N LEU A 75 -3.52 0.46 3.96
CA LEU A 75 -4.14 -0.38 5.00
C LEU A 75 -4.91 0.48 6.02
N VAL A 76 -4.36 1.63 6.41
CA VAL A 76 -5.08 2.64 7.22
C VAL A 76 -6.33 3.12 6.49
N LEU A 77 -6.22 3.43 5.19
CA LEU A 77 -7.38 3.83 4.38
C LEU A 77 -8.42 2.73 4.26
N HIS A 78 -7.98 1.47 4.18
CA HIS A 78 -8.86 0.31 4.13
C HIS A 78 -9.66 0.17 5.43
N PHE A 79 -9.00 0.31 6.59
CA PHE A 79 -9.69 0.32 7.87
C PHE A 79 -10.60 1.53 8.05
N LEU A 80 -10.18 2.71 7.60
CA LEU A 80 -11.01 3.91 7.62
C LEU A 80 -12.29 3.72 6.80
N TYR A 81 -12.16 3.20 5.59
CA TYR A 81 -13.30 2.89 4.72
C TYR A 81 -14.25 1.89 5.39
N ARG A 82 -13.71 0.81 5.98
CA ARG A 82 -14.52 -0.19 6.69
C ARG A 82 -15.19 0.38 7.94
N TYR A 83 -14.51 1.25 8.66
CA TYR A 83 -15.10 1.92 9.83
C TYR A 83 -16.25 2.84 9.41
N TRP A 84 -16.07 3.62 8.34
CA TRP A 84 -17.13 4.49 7.82
C TRP A 84 -18.30 3.68 7.24
N SER A 85 -18.05 2.56 6.58
CA SER A 85 -19.14 1.72 6.05
C SER A 85 -20.06 1.16 7.13
N VAL A 86 -19.51 0.84 8.30
CA VAL A 86 -20.29 0.28 9.41
C VAL A 86 -20.86 1.36 10.32
N ARG A 87 -20.08 2.38 10.70
CA ARG A 87 -20.46 3.34 11.74
C ARG A 87 -20.95 4.68 11.21
N ARG A 88 -20.52 5.12 10.02
CA ARG A 88 -20.82 6.46 9.47
C ARG A 88 -20.94 6.43 7.94
N PRO A 89 -21.99 5.79 7.38
CA PRO A 89 -22.09 5.56 5.95
C PRO A 89 -22.22 6.85 5.12
N HIS A 90 -22.70 7.94 5.72
CA HIS A 90 -22.78 9.25 5.08
C HIS A 90 -21.40 9.82 4.69
N LEU A 91 -20.33 9.42 5.38
CA LEU A 91 -18.96 9.86 5.10
C LEU A 91 -18.32 9.12 3.91
N ILE A 92 -18.86 7.98 3.47
CA ILE A 92 -18.30 7.22 2.34
C ILE A 92 -18.29 8.06 1.06
N LYS A 93 -19.21 9.01 0.91
CA LYS A 93 -19.27 9.92 -0.24
C LYS A 93 -17.98 10.72 -0.44
N TYR A 94 -17.21 10.97 0.63
CA TYR A 94 -15.92 11.64 0.52
C TYR A 94 -14.90 10.82 -0.28
N PHE A 95 -14.94 9.49 -0.22
CA PHE A 95 -14.10 8.63 -1.05
C PHE A 95 -14.41 8.73 -2.56
N SER A 96 -15.52 9.35 -2.94
CA SER A 96 -15.84 9.70 -4.34
C SER A 96 -15.50 11.16 -4.68
N SER A 97 -15.18 11.99 -3.69
CA SER A 97 -14.86 13.39 -3.89
C SER A 97 -13.38 13.57 -4.29
N LYS A 98 -13.15 14.20 -5.45
CA LYS A 98 -11.81 14.54 -5.94
C LYS A 98 -10.92 15.26 -4.92
N PRO A 99 -11.40 16.27 -4.14
CA PRO A 99 -10.54 16.97 -3.18
C PRO A 99 -10.06 16.06 -2.04
N PHE A 100 -10.91 15.14 -1.57
CA PHE A 100 -10.52 14.19 -0.54
C PHE A 100 -9.49 13.19 -1.07
N ILE A 101 -9.71 12.63 -2.27
CA ILE A 101 -8.76 11.73 -2.92
C ILE A 101 -7.40 12.44 -3.11
N LEU A 102 -7.42 13.70 -3.55
CA LEU A 102 -6.21 14.49 -3.73
C LEU A 102 -5.46 14.68 -2.40
N SER A 103 -6.16 14.99 -1.31
CA SER A 103 -5.57 15.10 0.02
C SER A 103 -4.92 13.79 0.48
N LEU A 104 -5.55 12.64 0.20
CA LEU A 104 -4.97 11.32 0.50
C LEU A 104 -3.71 11.04 -0.31
N VAL A 105 -3.73 11.33 -1.62
CA VAL A 105 -2.56 11.15 -2.49
C VAL A 105 -1.42 12.05 -2.04
N ILE A 106 -1.68 13.31 -1.73
CA ILE A 106 -0.68 14.25 -1.19
C ILE A 106 -0.09 13.72 0.12
N GLY A 107 -0.92 13.18 1.02
CA GLY A 107 -0.44 12.56 2.26
C GLY A 107 0.52 11.40 2.00
N ILE A 108 0.17 10.47 1.12
CA ILE A 108 1.02 9.32 0.78
C ILE A 108 2.33 9.78 0.12
N VAL A 109 2.25 10.70 -0.84
CA VAL A 109 3.44 11.25 -1.52
C VAL A 109 4.33 12.01 -0.54
N GLY A 110 3.74 12.77 0.38
CA GLY A 110 4.48 13.48 1.44
C GLY A 110 5.25 12.52 2.36
N VAL A 111 4.66 11.38 2.71
CA VAL A 111 5.37 10.33 3.47
C VAL A 111 6.51 9.75 2.65
N ILE A 112 6.32 9.47 1.36
CA ILE A 112 7.40 8.97 0.50
C ILE A 112 8.57 9.96 0.42
N ILE A 113 8.27 11.26 0.27
CA ILE A 113 9.30 12.33 0.18
C ILE A 113 10.05 12.52 1.50
N SER A 114 9.45 12.17 2.65
CA SER A 114 10.08 12.35 3.96
C SER A 114 11.23 11.38 4.27
N TRP A 115 11.35 10.29 3.50
CA TRP A 115 12.39 9.27 3.61
C TRP A 115 13.59 9.56 2.70
#